data_AF-A0AA35REE9-F1
#
_entry.id   AF-A0AA35REE9-F1
#
_cell.length_a   1.000
_cell.length_b   1.000
_cell.length_c   1.000
_cell.angle_alpha   90.00
_cell.angle_beta   90.00
_cell.angle_gamma   90.00
#
_symmetry.space_group_name_H-M   'P 1'
#
loop_
_entity.id
_entity.type
_entity.pdbx_description
1 polymer ?
#
loop_
_entity_poly.entity_id
_entity_poly.type
_entity_poly.pdbx_seq_one_letter_code
_entity_poly.pdbx_strand_id
1 'polypeptide(L)'
;MCYLYLQSQEFDVYANYANSYSDSVNALQKLLENAEAKEYLKTLTEPDLFKEAIQYVLPKSLLEPLYHCFYYFEAVNMLMRKSKGEDLDAYEAAEGCMVRLKMNLEKQCTGLLPSRKEDLGVLVQKPSYKTSMKIISSVQSKIEGWEGPDLLQCSTEFLMEGSVVITREGNRRRID
;
A
#
# COMPACT_ATOMS: atom_id res chain seq x y z
N MET A 1 -8.83 23.93 13.65
CA MET A 1 -9.15 23.57 15.06
C MET A 1 -9.02 22.08 15.44
N CYS A 2 -9.14 21.07 14.55
CA CYS A 2 -9.07 19.66 14.98
C CYS A 2 -7.67 19.13 15.38
N TYR A 3 -6.57 19.71 14.89
CA TYR A 3 -5.20 19.20 15.19
C TYR A 3 -4.60 19.74 16.49
N LEU A 4 -5.20 20.76 17.12
CA LEU A 4 -4.67 21.38 18.33
C LEU A 4 -4.94 20.56 19.61
N TYR A 5 -5.78 19.53 19.54
CA TYR A 5 -6.16 18.69 20.69
C TYR A 5 -5.58 17.28 20.69
N LEU A 6 -4.97 16.81 19.59
CA LEU A 6 -4.22 15.56 19.61
C LEU A 6 -2.88 15.82 20.30
N GLN A 7 -2.81 15.54 21.60
CA GLN A 7 -1.52 15.46 22.29
C GLN A 7 -0.66 14.40 21.60
N SER A 8 0.64 14.66 21.43
CA SER A 8 1.58 13.78 20.69
C SER A 8 1.53 12.30 21.10
N GLN A 9 1.07 12.00 22.33
CA GLN A 9 0.91 10.66 22.86
C GLN A 9 -0.11 9.81 22.09
N GLU A 10 -1.10 10.41 21.44
CA GLU A 10 -2.10 9.66 20.65
C GLU A 10 -1.48 9.02 19.40
N PHE A 11 -0.32 9.50 18.93
CA PHE A 11 0.37 8.94 17.76
C PHE A 11 1.46 7.92 18.14
N ASP A 12 1.80 7.73 19.42
CA ASP A 12 2.79 6.73 19.84
C ASP A 12 2.35 5.29 19.51
N VAL A 13 1.05 5.07 19.28
CA VAL A 13 0.50 3.81 18.78
C VAL A 13 1.13 3.37 17.45
N TYR A 14 1.55 4.30 16.60
CA TYR A 14 2.23 3.98 15.33
C TYR A 14 3.64 3.45 15.55
N ALA A 15 4.36 3.97 16.56
CA ALA A 15 5.67 3.42 16.93
C ALA A 15 5.55 2.01 17.51
N ASN A 16 4.54 1.76 18.35
CA ASN A 16 4.26 0.42 18.87
C ASN A 16 3.87 -0.55 17.75
N TYR A 17 3.08 -0.08 16.79
CA TYR A 17 2.71 -0.86 15.62
C TYR A 17 3.93 -1.22 14.76
N ALA A 18 4.79 -0.24 14.45
CA ALA A 18 6.02 -0.45 13.70
C ALA A 18 6.95 -1.48 14.40
N ASN A 19 7.13 -1.38 15.71
CA ASN A 19 7.92 -2.32 16.50
C ASN A 19 7.38 -3.76 16.41
N SER A 20 6.06 -3.92 16.33
CA SER A 20 5.38 -5.23 16.33
C SER A 20 5.19 -5.81 14.92
N TYR A 21 5.51 -5.04 13.87
CA TYR A 21 5.23 -5.41 12.49
C TYR A 21 5.95 -6.70 12.07
N SER A 22 7.27 -6.76 12.29
CA SER A 22 8.08 -7.93 11.91
C SER A 22 7.60 -9.21 12.62
N ASP A 23 7.27 -9.11 13.90
CA ASP A 23 6.74 -10.24 14.68
C ASP A 23 5.37 -10.68 14.17
N SER A 24 4.52 -9.73 13.78
CA SER A 24 3.19 -10.00 13.20
C SER A 24 3.28 -10.70 11.85
N VAL A 25 4.20 -10.25 10.98
CA VAL A 25 4.45 -10.90 9.68
C VAL A 25 5.01 -12.31 9.87
N ASN A 26 5.93 -12.50 10.81
CA ASN A 26 6.47 -13.83 11.15
C ASN A 26 5.39 -14.76 11.72
N ALA A 27 4.50 -14.25 12.57
CA ALA A 27 3.37 -15.02 13.10
C ALA A 27 2.39 -15.42 11.99
N LEU A 28 2.10 -14.51 11.06
CA LEU A 28 1.29 -14.78 9.88
C LEU A 28 1.92 -15.85 8.99
N GLN A 29 3.23 -15.78 8.75
CA GLN A 29 3.93 -16.81 7.97
C GLN A 29 3.82 -18.19 8.65
N LYS A 30 4.02 -18.28 9.96
CA LYS A 30 3.86 -19.55 10.72
C LYS A 30 2.44 -20.10 10.61
N LEU A 31 1.43 -19.24 10.69
CA LEU A 31 0.02 -19.61 10.48
C LEU A 31 -0.19 -20.19 9.07
N LEU A 32 0.41 -19.54 8.06
CA LEU A 32 0.40 -19.95 6.66
C LEU A 32 1.36 -21.11 6.36
N GLU A 33 2.07 -21.67 7.32
CA GLU A 33 2.85 -22.91 7.17
C GLU A 33 2.09 -24.11 7.77
N ASN A 34 1.29 -23.86 8.81
CA ASN A 34 0.46 -24.88 9.48
C ASN A 34 -0.63 -25.44 8.54
N ALA A 35 -0.63 -26.77 8.35
CA ALA A 35 -1.56 -27.47 7.47
C ALA A 35 -3.02 -27.42 7.94
N GLU A 36 -3.27 -27.54 9.24
CA GLU A 36 -4.60 -27.47 9.83
C GLU A 36 -5.19 -26.06 9.68
N ALA A 37 -4.38 -25.05 9.94
CA ALA A 37 -4.77 -23.65 9.76
C ALA A 37 -5.08 -23.35 8.28
N LYS A 38 -4.25 -23.81 7.34
CA LYS A 38 -4.53 -23.66 5.89
C LYS A 38 -5.86 -24.28 5.51
N GLU A 39 -6.13 -25.48 5.99
CA GLU A 39 -7.36 -26.18 5.64
C GLU A 39 -8.57 -25.47 6.23
N TYR A 40 -8.48 -25.03 7.49
CA TYR A 40 -9.50 -24.19 8.10
C TYR A 40 -9.75 -22.89 7.31
N LEU A 41 -8.70 -22.18 6.90
CA LEU A 41 -8.83 -20.93 6.13
C LEU A 41 -9.58 -21.12 4.81
N LYS A 42 -9.42 -22.27 4.15
CA LYS A 42 -10.18 -22.59 2.92
C LYS A 42 -11.67 -22.81 3.17
N THR A 43 -12.07 -23.16 4.40
CA THR A 43 -13.48 -23.40 4.76
C THR A 43 -14.28 -22.13 5.10
N LEU A 44 -13.60 -21.00 5.33
CA LEU A 44 -14.23 -19.78 5.87
C LEU A 44 -15.03 -18.97 4.83
N THR A 45 -14.70 -19.09 3.55
CA THR A 45 -15.36 -18.38 2.45
C THR A 45 -15.52 -19.30 1.24
N GLU A 46 -15.82 -18.75 0.06
CA GLU A 46 -15.55 -19.47 -1.19
C GLU A 46 -14.16 -20.12 -1.13
N PRO A 47 -14.02 -21.38 -1.59
CA PRO A 47 -12.78 -22.12 -1.49
C PRO A 47 -11.60 -21.30 -2.03
N ASP A 48 -10.50 -21.33 -1.29
CA ASP A 48 -9.21 -20.69 -1.60
C ASP A 48 -9.15 -19.15 -1.53
N LEU A 49 -10.23 -18.39 -1.76
CA LEU A 49 -10.17 -16.91 -1.78
C LEU A 49 -9.65 -16.29 -0.47
N PHE A 50 -10.17 -16.74 0.67
CA PHE A 50 -9.72 -16.18 1.95
C PHE A 50 -8.29 -16.56 2.26
N LYS A 51 -7.90 -17.81 2.00
CA LYS A 51 -6.53 -18.28 2.20
C LYS A 51 -5.54 -17.51 1.31
N GLU A 52 -5.90 -17.21 0.06
CA GLU A 52 -5.11 -16.37 -0.84
C GLU A 52 -5.05 -14.91 -0.39
N ALA A 53 -6.16 -14.34 0.07
CA ALA A 53 -6.19 -12.98 0.61
C ALA A 53 -5.27 -12.85 1.84
N ILE A 54 -5.31 -13.80 2.76
CA ILE A 54 -4.43 -13.84 3.93
C ILE A 54 -2.96 -14.03 3.51
N GLN A 55 -2.69 -14.79 2.45
CA GLN A 55 -1.32 -15.04 1.99
C GLN A 55 -0.71 -13.86 1.22
N TYR A 56 -1.46 -13.19 0.37
CA TYR A 56 -0.92 -12.24 -0.60
C TYR A 56 -1.36 -10.79 -0.38
N VAL A 57 -2.51 -10.56 0.26
CA VAL A 57 -3.06 -9.22 0.50
C VAL A 57 -2.75 -8.75 1.91
N LEU A 58 -3.06 -9.56 2.93
CA LEU A 58 -2.91 -9.17 4.34
C LEU A 58 -1.49 -8.69 4.69
N PRO A 59 -0.37 -9.35 4.28
CA PRO A 59 0.96 -8.86 4.61
C PRO A 59 1.22 -7.42 4.13
N LYS A 60 0.66 -7.07 2.96
CA LYS A 60 0.76 -5.71 2.41
C LYS A 60 -0.15 -4.74 3.16
N SER A 61 -1.37 -5.17 3.51
CA SER A 61 -2.31 -4.37 4.31
C SER A 61 -1.78 -4.05 5.71
N LEU A 62 -0.93 -4.90 6.29
CA LEU A 62 -0.27 -4.62 7.57
C LEU A 62 0.73 -3.44 7.49
N LEU A 63 1.07 -2.93 6.32
CA LEU A 63 1.88 -1.69 6.21
C LEU A 63 1.02 -0.42 6.22
N GLU A 64 -0.31 -0.54 6.06
CA GLU A 64 -1.22 0.59 5.89
C GLU A 64 -1.16 1.64 7.02
N PRO A 65 -1.20 1.26 8.31
CA PRO A 65 -1.13 2.24 9.38
C PRO A 65 0.17 3.06 9.34
N LEU A 66 1.28 2.43 8.95
CA LEU A 66 2.58 3.11 8.84
C LEU A 66 2.56 4.13 7.70
N TYR A 67 2.07 3.74 6.52
CA TYR A 67 1.91 4.67 5.40
C TYR A 67 1.01 5.86 5.74
N HIS A 68 -0.09 5.60 6.43
CA HIS A 68 -1.02 6.65 6.83
C HIS A 68 -0.37 7.65 7.80
N CYS A 69 0.47 7.16 8.72
CA CYS A 69 1.26 8.01 9.60
C CYS A 69 2.24 8.89 8.82
N PHE A 70 2.98 8.32 7.87
CA PHE A 70 3.87 9.09 6.99
C PHE A 70 3.12 10.14 6.17
N TYR A 71 1.92 9.81 5.69
CA TYR A 71 1.06 10.76 5.00
C TYR A 71 0.64 11.93 5.90
N TYR A 72 0.38 11.72 7.20
CA TYR A 72 0.11 12.83 8.11
C TYR A 72 1.27 13.81 8.22
N PHE A 73 2.51 13.32 8.26
CA PHE A 73 3.68 14.20 8.26
C PHE A 73 3.77 15.03 6.97
N GLU A 74 3.50 14.43 5.81
CA GLU A 74 3.46 15.16 4.54
C GLU A 74 2.29 16.15 4.48
N ALA A 75 1.11 15.76 4.95
CA ALA A 75 -0.09 16.58 4.95
C ALA A 75 0.09 17.83 5.81
N VAL A 76 0.63 17.71 7.03
CA VAL A 76 0.93 18.86 7.89
C VAL A 76 1.92 19.80 7.20
N ASN A 77 2.99 19.26 6.61
CA ASN A 77 3.95 20.05 5.83
C ASN A 77 3.29 20.81 4.65
N MET A 78 2.37 20.17 3.93
CA MET A 78 1.63 20.81 2.84
C MET A 78 0.67 21.90 3.34
N LEU A 79 0.03 21.68 4.49
CA LEU A 79 -0.89 22.63 5.11
C LEU A 79 -0.14 23.87 5.61
N MET A 80 1.01 23.69 6.26
CA MET A 80 1.88 24.80 6.69
C MET A 80 2.21 25.74 5.52
N ARG A 81 2.57 25.19 4.36
CA ARG A 81 2.89 25.99 3.16
C ARG A 81 1.72 26.80 2.61
N LYS A 82 0.48 26.44 2.96
CA LYS A 82 -0.75 27.08 2.45
C LYS A 82 -1.46 27.94 3.50
N SER A 83 -1.10 27.79 4.78
CA SER A 83 -1.74 28.48 5.90
C SER A 83 -1.04 29.78 6.28
N LYS A 84 -1.73 30.61 7.07
CA LYS A 84 -1.24 31.90 7.61
C LYS A 84 -1.87 32.14 8.98
N GLY A 85 -1.25 32.99 9.79
CA GLY A 85 -1.78 33.37 11.11
C GLY A 85 -1.90 32.17 12.05
N GLU A 86 -2.96 32.13 12.85
CA GLU A 86 -3.18 31.11 13.88
C GLU A 86 -3.16 29.66 13.35
N ASP A 87 -3.62 29.44 12.11
CA ASP A 87 -3.56 28.11 11.49
C ASP A 87 -2.12 27.67 11.24
N LEU A 88 -1.23 28.59 10.84
CA LEU A 88 0.19 28.27 10.64
C LEU A 88 0.84 27.90 11.98
N ASP A 89 0.62 28.71 13.02
CA ASP A 89 1.15 28.45 14.37
C ASP A 89 0.69 27.09 14.90
N ALA A 90 -0.58 26.74 14.64
CA ALA A 90 -1.14 25.43 15.00
C ALA A 90 -0.46 24.26 14.27
N TYR A 91 -0.17 24.41 12.97
CA TYR A 91 0.51 23.38 12.20
C TYR A 91 2.00 23.25 12.54
N GLU A 92 2.68 24.36 12.85
CA GLU A 92 4.06 24.36 13.35
C GLU A 92 4.15 23.63 14.70
N ALA A 93 3.21 23.89 15.61
CA ALA A 93 3.14 23.17 16.89
C ALA A 93 2.89 21.67 16.67
N ALA A 94 1.97 21.31 15.77
CA ALA A 94 1.70 19.92 15.42
C ALA A 94 2.92 19.21 14.81
N GLU A 95 3.66 19.88 13.91
CA GLU A 95 4.91 19.35 13.38
C GLU A 95 5.92 19.09 14.50
N GLY A 96 6.15 20.09 15.37
CA GLY A 96 7.07 19.97 16.51
C GLY A 96 6.74 18.79 17.44
N CYS A 97 5.45 18.53 17.67
CA CYS A 97 4.97 17.37 18.43
C CYS A 97 5.25 16.03 17.75
N MET A 98 5.24 15.98 16.42
CA MET A 98 5.40 14.74 15.64
C MET A 98 6.84 14.44 15.20
N VAL A 99 7.77 15.40 15.27
CA VAL A 99 9.16 15.23 14.81
C VAL A 99 9.84 13.99 15.40
N ARG A 100 9.67 13.74 16.70
CA ARG A 100 10.29 12.57 17.37
C ARG A 100 9.74 11.26 16.84
N LEU A 101 8.43 11.18 16.69
CA LEU A 101 7.76 10.00 16.12
C LEU A 101 8.22 9.77 14.68
N LYS A 102 8.26 10.83 13.86
CA LYS A 102 8.73 10.76 12.47
C LYS A 102 10.14 10.18 12.38
N MET A 103 11.09 10.74 13.12
CA MET A 103 12.48 10.26 13.12
C MET A 103 12.57 8.80 13.57
N ASN A 104 11.78 8.41 14.57
CA ASN A 104 11.76 7.03 15.05
C ASN A 104 11.19 6.07 13.98
N LEU A 105 10.06 6.43 13.36
CA LEU A 105 9.45 5.62 12.32
C LEU A 105 10.31 5.52 11.07
N GLU A 106 10.98 6.59 10.63
CA GLU A 106 11.93 6.56 9.50
C GLU A 106 13.05 5.54 9.75
N LYS A 107 13.57 5.51 10.97
CA LYS A 107 14.59 4.53 11.39
C LYS A 107 14.04 3.10 11.44
N GLN A 108 12.89 2.90 12.08
CA GLN A 108 12.28 1.57 12.26
C GLN A 108 11.79 0.97 10.94
N CYS A 109 11.26 1.80 10.05
CA CYS A 109 10.67 1.38 8.78
C CYS A 109 11.69 1.32 7.63
N THR A 110 12.98 1.52 7.92
CA THR A 110 14.03 1.43 6.89
C THR A 110 14.01 0.04 6.23
N GLY A 111 13.70 0.00 4.94
CA GLY A 111 13.59 -1.23 4.16
C GLY A 111 12.27 -2.00 4.32
N LEU A 112 11.36 -1.58 5.21
CA LEU A 112 10.02 -2.17 5.36
C LEU A 112 9.03 -1.59 4.35
N LEU A 113 9.14 -0.29 4.07
CA LEU A 113 8.24 0.40 3.16
C LEU A 113 8.80 0.31 1.74
N PRO A 114 8.07 -0.32 0.78
CA PRO A 114 8.41 -0.24 -0.63
C PRO A 114 8.73 1.19 -1.06
N SER A 115 9.81 1.32 -1.85
CA SER A 115 10.18 2.61 -2.44
C SER A 115 9.15 3.12 -3.44
N ARG A 116 8.33 2.21 -4.01
CA ARG A 116 7.26 2.56 -4.93
C ARG A 116 5.91 2.44 -4.25
N LYS A 117 5.08 3.46 -4.44
CA LYS A 117 3.69 3.46 -3.96
C LYS A 117 2.90 2.30 -4.61
N GLU A 118 3.16 1.96 -5.87
CA GLU A 118 2.46 0.90 -6.62
C GLU A 118 2.52 -0.49 -5.94
N ASP A 119 3.61 -0.80 -5.24
CA ASP A 119 3.80 -2.11 -4.57
C ASP A 119 2.80 -2.36 -3.43
N LEU A 120 2.12 -1.30 -2.99
CA LEU A 120 1.17 -1.31 -1.89
C LEU A 120 -0.24 -1.64 -2.32
N GLY A 121 -0.56 -1.59 -3.63
CA GLY A 121 -1.81 -2.01 -4.25
C GLY A 121 -3.08 -1.26 -3.83
N VAL A 122 -3.32 -1.12 -2.52
CA VAL A 122 -4.54 -0.63 -1.88
C VAL A 122 -4.41 0.82 -1.39
N LEU A 123 -3.17 1.31 -1.19
CA LEU A 123 -2.87 2.55 -0.47
C LEU A 123 -2.47 3.74 -1.34
N VAL A 124 -2.26 3.52 -2.64
CA VAL A 124 -1.93 4.62 -3.52
C VAL A 124 -3.17 5.47 -3.67
N GLN A 125 -3.05 6.78 -3.45
CA GLN A 125 -4.09 7.70 -3.87
C GLN A 125 -4.41 7.40 -5.32
N LYS A 126 -5.63 6.89 -5.56
CA LYS A 126 -6.02 6.52 -6.89
C LYS A 126 -5.84 7.74 -7.79
N PRO A 127 -5.16 7.60 -8.94
CA PRO A 127 -5.09 8.68 -9.89
C PRO A 127 -6.51 9.17 -10.17
N SER A 128 -6.66 10.49 -10.33
CA SER A 128 -7.97 11.03 -10.70
C SER A 128 -8.49 10.29 -11.93
N TYR A 129 -9.81 10.10 -12.05
CA TYR A 129 -10.39 9.42 -13.21
C TYR A 129 -9.82 9.93 -14.55
N LYS A 130 -9.61 11.25 -14.66
CA LYS A 130 -8.98 11.88 -15.84
C LYS A 130 -7.53 11.43 -16.06
N THR A 131 -6.76 11.29 -14.98
CA THR A 131 -5.39 10.78 -15.04
C THR A 131 -5.38 9.30 -15.45
N SER A 132 -6.25 8.48 -14.86
CA SER A 132 -6.39 7.06 -15.20
C SER A 132 -6.72 6.87 -16.68
N MET A 133 -7.67 7.64 -17.21
CA MET A 133 -8.02 7.59 -18.63
C MET A 133 -6.84 7.90 -19.55
N LYS A 134 -6.00 8.89 -19.19
CA LYS A 134 -4.79 9.23 -19.95
C LYS A 134 -3.76 8.11 -19.92
N ILE A 135 -3.55 7.48 -18.77
CA ILE A 135 -2.64 6.34 -18.63
C ILE A 135 -3.12 5.20 -19.52
N ILE A 136 -4.39 4.81 -19.40
CA ILE A 136 -4.99 3.73 -20.19
C ILE A 136 -4.88 4.01 -21.70
N SER A 137 -5.20 5.23 -22.14
CA SER A 137 -5.06 5.63 -23.55
C SER A 137 -3.61 5.57 -24.02
N SER A 138 -2.67 6.00 -23.15
CA SER A 138 -1.25 5.94 -23.45
C SER A 138 -0.72 4.50 -23.51
N VAL A 139 -1.28 3.57 -22.73
CA VAL A 139 -0.91 2.15 -22.79
C VAL A 139 -1.38 1.55 -24.10
N GLN A 140 -2.66 1.73 -24.46
CA GLN A 140 -3.21 1.19 -25.70
C GLN A 140 -2.48 1.69 -26.95
N SER A 141 -2.18 3.00 -27.01
CA SER A 141 -1.46 3.59 -28.17
C SER A 141 -0.02 3.09 -28.34
N LYS A 142 0.58 2.47 -27.33
CA LYS A 142 1.92 1.86 -27.41
C LYS A 142 1.90 0.39 -27.83
N ILE A 143 0.72 -0.21 -27.97
CA ILE A 143 0.56 -1.61 -28.37
C ILE A 143 0.31 -1.64 -29.87
N GLU A 144 1.29 -2.12 -30.64
CA GLU A 144 1.15 -2.34 -32.07
C GLU A 144 0.18 -3.51 -32.32
N GLY A 145 -0.72 -3.35 -33.29
CA GLY A 145 -1.69 -4.39 -33.66
C GLY A 145 -2.77 -4.63 -32.60
N TRP A 146 -3.29 -3.58 -31.95
CA TRP A 146 -4.40 -3.70 -31.00
C TRP A 146 -5.63 -4.37 -31.64
N GLU A 147 -6.15 -5.39 -30.97
CA GLU A 147 -7.36 -6.12 -31.37
C GLU A 147 -8.46 -5.92 -30.32
N GLY A 148 -9.70 -5.73 -30.76
CA GLY A 148 -10.87 -5.59 -29.88
C GLY A 148 -11.24 -4.16 -29.50
N PRO A 149 -12.17 -3.97 -28.55
CA PRO A 149 -12.64 -2.65 -28.13
C PRO A 149 -11.54 -1.86 -27.39
N ASP A 150 -11.71 -0.54 -27.32
CA ASP A 150 -10.81 0.32 -26.56
C ASP A 150 -10.80 -0.04 -25.08
N LEU A 151 -9.63 0.03 -24.44
CA LEU A 151 -9.49 -0.27 -23.01
C LEU A 151 -10.41 0.59 -22.14
N LEU A 152 -10.67 1.84 -22.53
CA LEU A 152 -11.57 2.74 -21.80
C LEU A 152 -13.04 2.30 -21.79
N GLN A 153 -13.42 1.36 -22.66
CA GLN A 153 -14.79 0.83 -22.69
C GLN A 153 -15.00 -0.29 -21.67
N CYS A 154 -13.93 -0.95 -21.22
CA CYS A 154 -14.00 -2.10 -20.31
C CYS A 154 -13.16 -1.94 -19.03
N SER A 155 -12.33 -0.90 -18.94
CA SER A 155 -11.41 -0.67 -17.82
C SER A 155 -11.48 0.77 -17.33
N THR A 156 -11.41 0.94 -16.01
CA THR A 156 -11.48 2.26 -15.35
C THR A 156 -10.16 2.67 -14.70
N GLU A 157 -9.28 1.72 -14.44
CA GLU A 157 -8.05 1.92 -13.69
C GLU A 157 -6.92 1.06 -14.25
N PHE A 158 -5.70 1.60 -14.17
CA PHE A 158 -4.48 0.88 -14.44
C PHE A 158 -3.87 0.44 -13.11
N LEU A 159 -3.67 -0.86 -12.91
CA LEU A 159 -3.23 -1.41 -11.63
C LEU A 159 -1.71 -1.63 -11.56
N MET A 160 -1.12 -2.28 -12.57
CA MET A 160 0.29 -2.68 -12.54
C MET A 160 0.85 -2.91 -13.95
N GLU A 161 2.14 -2.62 -14.12
CA GLU A 161 2.95 -3.04 -15.27
C GLU A 161 4.09 -3.94 -14.78
N GLY A 162 4.36 -5.03 -15.48
CA GLY A 162 5.47 -5.92 -15.14
C GLY A 162 5.72 -7.00 -16.17
N SER A 163 6.90 -7.60 -16.13
CA SER A 163 7.27 -8.74 -16.97
C SER A 163 6.85 -10.04 -16.31
N VAL A 164 6.10 -10.88 -17.03
CA VAL A 164 5.67 -12.22 -16.57
C VAL A 164 6.07 -13.29 -17.58
N VAL A 165 6.41 -14.48 -17.09
CA VAL A 165 6.64 -15.66 -17.95
C VAL A 165 5.38 -16.50 -17.97
N ILE A 166 4.77 -16.64 -19.14
CA ILE A 166 3.58 -17.46 -19.33
C ILE A 166 4.01 -18.91 -19.61
N THR A 167 3.70 -19.82 -18.70
CA THR A 167 3.87 -21.26 -18.93
C THR A 167 2.64 -21.81 -19.64
N ARG A 168 2.81 -22.33 -20.86
CA ARG A 168 1.76 -23.08 -21.58
C ARG A 168 2.00 -24.57 -21.40
N GLU A 169 0.99 -25.31 -20.96
CA GLU A 169 1.02 -26.77 -20.98
C GLU A 169 1.16 -27.24 -22.43
N GLY A 170 2.37 -27.69 -22.81
CA GLY A 170 2.67 -28.17 -24.17
C GLY A 170 4.10 -27.91 -24.66
N ASN A 171 4.84 -26.95 -24.08
CA ASN A 171 6.22 -26.66 -24.49
C ASN A 171 7.29 -27.34 -23.62
N ARG A 172 7.13 -28.64 -23.34
CA ARG A 172 8.26 -29.50 -22.95
C ARG A 172 9.03 -29.91 -24.21
N ARG A 173 9.79 -28.99 -24.82
CA ARG A 173 10.91 -29.42 -25.65
C ARG A 173 12.09 -29.60 -24.70
N ARG A 174 12.50 -30.87 -24.54
CA ARG A 174 13.81 -31.20 -23.99
C ARG A 174 14.83 -30.40 -24.80
N ILE A 175 15.70 -29.70 -24.08
CA ILE A 175 16.95 -29.20 -24.66
C ILE A 175 17.91 -30.37 -24.45
N ASP A 176 18.23 -31.03 -25.55
CA ASP A 176 19.27 -32.05 -25.66
C ASP A 176 20.64 -31.36 -25.65
#